data_AF-A0A1W9WYE1-F1
#
_entry.id   AF-A0A1W9WYE1-F1
#
_cell.length_a   1.000
_cell.length_b   1.000
_cell.length_c   1.000
_cell.angle_alpha   90.00
_cell.angle_beta   90.00
_cell.angle_gamma   90.00
#
_symmetry.space_group_name_H-M   'P 1'
#
loop_
_entity.id
_entity.type
_entity.pdbx_description
1 polymer ?
#
loop_
_entity_poly.entity_id
_entity_poly.type
_entity_poly.pdbx_seq_one_letter_code
_entity_poly.pdbx_strand_id
1 'polypeptide(L)'
;MLLWSKKKKELLMFNEVMAKYNAFPNSVKNGVLFLFTGWIWHYMTLYTNFLKGEIPPRQLIIGVCMCFLVVMMTKKRGWARWLCMLSNAFIVLQYLVPTYVFFVSGKLRLGMFSTVTMLLFSASTYYFAIAESSVFFKKDKPDEDSSDKKTVQNQN
;
A
#
# COMPACT_ATOMS: atom_id res chain seq x y z
N MET A 1 -8.28 -30.15 18.79
CA MET A 1 -8.77 -28.89 19.40
C MET A 1 -7.98 -27.64 18.97
N LEU A 2 -6.65 -27.71 18.78
CA LEU A 2 -5.81 -26.57 18.34
C LEU A 2 -6.09 -26.01 16.93
N LEU A 3 -6.44 -26.86 15.95
CA LEU A 3 -6.74 -26.45 14.57
C LEU A 3 -8.00 -25.57 14.47
N TRP A 4 -8.99 -25.79 15.33
CA TRP A 4 -10.25 -25.03 15.33
C TRP A 4 -10.05 -23.61 15.87
N SER A 5 -9.17 -23.44 16.88
CA SER A 5 -8.79 -22.13 17.42
C SER A 5 -8.02 -21.28 16.39
N LYS A 6 -7.12 -21.90 15.60
CA LYS A 6 -6.34 -21.20 14.57
C LYS A 6 -7.22 -20.66 13.44
N LYS A 7 -8.12 -21.50 12.91
CA LYS A 7 -9.04 -21.13 11.82
C LYS A 7 -9.99 -20.00 12.24
N LYS A 8 -10.44 -20.01 13.50
CA LYS A 8 -11.30 -18.95 14.07
C LYS A 8 -10.55 -17.61 14.18
N LYS A 9 -9.28 -17.61 14.58
CA LYS A 9 -8.44 -16.40 14.63
C LYS A 9 -8.19 -15.80 13.24
N GLU A 10 -7.95 -16.64 12.24
CA GLU A 10 -7.78 -16.20 10.85
C GLU A 10 -9.05 -15.54 10.30
N LEU A 11 -10.22 -16.14 10.56
CA LEU A 11 -11.52 -15.59 10.18
C LEU A 11 -11.80 -14.24 10.86
N LEU A 12 -11.49 -14.12 12.15
CA LEU A 12 -11.65 -12.85 12.89
C LEU A 12 -10.75 -11.75 12.32
N MET A 13 -9.48 -12.06 12.04
CA MET A 13 -8.57 -11.11 11.40
C MET A 13 -9.06 -10.68 10.01
N PHE A 14 -9.56 -11.62 9.20
CA PHE A 14 -10.06 -11.29 7.87
C PHE A 14 -11.29 -10.39 7.92
N ASN A 15 -12.22 -10.67 8.83
CA ASN A 15 -13.40 -9.83 9.05
C ASN A 15 -13.02 -8.43 9.54
N GLU A 16 -12.05 -8.30 10.44
CA GLU A 16 -11.55 -6.99 10.88
C GLU A 16 -10.91 -6.19 9.73
N VAL A 17 -10.11 -6.86 8.89
CA VAL A 17 -9.48 -6.25 7.71
C VAL A 17 -10.55 -5.75 6.73
N MET A 18 -11.58 -6.57 6.45
CA MET A 18 -12.69 -6.20 5.57
C MET A 18 -13.56 -5.09 6.15
N ALA A 19 -13.84 -5.13 7.44
CA ALA A 19 -14.58 -4.06 8.12
C ALA A 19 -13.84 -2.72 8.06
N LYS A 20 -12.51 -2.74 8.26
CA LYS A 20 -11.66 -1.55 8.12
C LYS A 20 -11.59 -1.05 6.68
N TYR A 21 -11.46 -1.97 5.71
CA TYR A 21 -11.47 -1.63 4.30
C TYR A 21 -12.78 -0.94 3.89
N ASN A 22 -13.92 -1.45 4.35
CA ASN A 22 -15.23 -0.87 4.06
C ASN A 22 -15.40 0.54 4.65
N ALA A 23 -14.74 0.84 5.77
CA ALA A 23 -14.75 2.15 6.41
C ALA A 23 -13.88 3.20 5.69
N PHE A 24 -13.04 2.81 4.72
CA PHE A 24 -12.21 3.76 3.98
C PHE A 24 -12.99 4.58 2.95
N PRO A 25 -12.59 5.84 2.70
CA PRO A 25 -13.11 6.60 1.57
C PRO A 25 -12.75 5.93 0.24
N ASN A 26 -13.59 6.13 -0.78
CA ASN A 26 -13.46 5.47 -2.08
C ASN A 26 -12.07 5.68 -2.73
N SER A 27 -11.48 6.87 -2.54
CA SER A 27 -10.13 7.19 -3.01
C SER A 27 -9.05 6.27 -2.42
N VAL A 28 -9.13 5.93 -1.13
CA VAL A 28 -8.20 5.00 -0.47
C VAL A 28 -8.48 3.56 -0.89
N LYS A 29 -9.75 3.17 -1.04
CA LYS A 29 -10.14 1.84 -1.54
C LYS A 29 -9.57 1.58 -2.93
N ASN A 30 -9.64 2.57 -3.82
CA ASN A 30 -9.06 2.50 -5.15
C ASN A 30 -7.54 2.39 -5.08
N GLY A 31 -6.87 3.20 -4.25
CA GLY A 31 -5.42 3.11 -4.06
C GLY A 31 -4.94 1.73 -3.60
N VAL A 32 -5.66 1.12 -2.64
CA VAL A 32 -5.41 -0.25 -2.16
C VAL A 32 -5.70 -1.29 -3.24
N LEU A 33 -6.78 -1.13 -4.00
CA LEU A 33 -7.11 -2.02 -5.11
C LEU A 33 -6.00 -2.02 -6.16
N PHE A 34 -5.57 -0.82 -6.60
CA PHE A 34 -4.46 -0.66 -7.54
C PHE A 34 -3.15 -1.24 -7.01
N LEU A 35 -2.88 -1.07 -5.71
CA LEU A 35 -1.70 -1.65 -5.06
C LEU A 35 -1.74 -3.18 -5.14
N PHE A 36 -2.87 -3.78 -4.77
CA PHE A 36 -3.05 -5.23 -4.78
C PHE A 36 -2.94 -5.81 -6.19
N THR A 37 -3.62 -5.20 -7.17
CA THR A 37 -3.53 -5.60 -8.57
C THR A 37 -2.12 -5.40 -9.13
N GLY A 38 -1.43 -4.32 -8.72
CA GLY A 38 -0.05 -4.02 -9.09
C GLY A 38 0.91 -5.10 -8.60
N TRP A 39 0.78 -5.55 -7.36
CA TRP A 39 1.59 -6.63 -6.79
C TRP A 39 1.33 -7.98 -7.44
N ILE A 40 0.08 -8.32 -7.73
CA ILE A 40 -0.26 -9.55 -8.48
C ILE A 40 0.37 -9.50 -9.87
N TRP A 41 0.20 -8.38 -10.58
CA TRP A 41 0.74 -8.20 -11.92
C TRP A 41 2.27 -8.23 -11.93
N HIS A 42 2.91 -7.58 -10.96
CA HIS A 42 4.35 -7.60 -10.75
C HIS A 42 4.87 -9.02 -10.52
N TYR A 43 4.22 -9.78 -9.64
CA TYR A 43 4.59 -11.17 -9.37
C TYR A 43 4.45 -12.04 -10.62
N MET A 44 3.32 -11.94 -11.32
CA MET A 44 3.09 -12.68 -12.57
C MET A 44 4.16 -12.34 -13.60
N THR A 45 4.49 -11.05 -13.74
CA THR A 45 5.52 -10.56 -14.66
C THR A 45 6.90 -11.13 -14.30
N LEU A 46 7.30 -11.06 -13.03
CA LEU A 46 8.59 -11.59 -12.56
C LEU A 46 8.71 -13.09 -12.76
N TYR A 47 7.69 -13.84 -12.35
CA TYR A 47 7.67 -15.30 -12.39
C TYR A 47 7.72 -15.84 -13.83
N THR A 48 7.00 -15.20 -14.75
CA THR A 48 6.90 -15.67 -16.14
C THR A 48 8.02 -15.19 -17.04
N ASN A 49 8.57 -13.98 -16.82
CA ASN A 49 9.42 -13.32 -17.81
C ASN A 49 10.85 -13.00 -17.35
N PHE A 50 11.11 -12.82 -16.06
CA PHE A 50 12.39 -12.24 -15.61
C PHE A 50 13.24 -13.20 -14.78
N LEU A 51 12.66 -13.84 -13.75
CA LEU A 51 13.44 -14.56 -12.74
C LEU A 51 12.71 -15.84 -12.32
N LYS A 52 13.29 -16.99 -12.68
CA LYS A 52 12.96 -18.28 -12.08
C LYS A 52 13.95 -18.52 -10.94
N GLY A 53 13.52 -18.44 -9.69
CA GLY A 53 14.40 -18.59 -8.52
C GLY A 53 13.75 -18.14 -7.20
N GLU A 54 14.56 -17.81 -6.19
CA GLU A 54 14.10 -17.42 -4.85
C GLU A 54 13.62 -15.97 -4.72
N ILE A 55 13.82 -15.14 -5.74
CA ILE A 55 13.49 -13.71 -5.71
C ILE A 55 11.95 -13.45 -5.79
N PRO A 56 11.19 -14.10 -6.69
CA PRO A 56 9.73 -13.95 -6.74
C PRO A 56 9.00 -14.25 -5.42
N PRO A 57 9.27 -15.35 -4.68
CA PRO A 57 8.56 -15.60 -3.42
C PRO A 57 8.90 -14.58 -2.33
N ARG A 58 10.13 -14.06 -2.26
CA ARG A 58 10.49 -12.98 -1.33
C ARG A 58 9.73 -11.69 -1.64
N GLN A 59 9.62 -11.33 -2.92
CA GLN A 59 8.85 -10.16 -3.35
C GLN A 59 7.35 -10.31 -3.08
N LEU A 60 6.81 -11.53 -3.21
CA LEU A 60 5.41 -11.81 -2.85
C LEU A 60 5.16 -11.60 -1.36
N ILE A 61 6.06 -12.04 -0.48
CA ILE A 61 5.96 -11.80 0.97
C ILE A 61 5.97 -10.29 1.25
N ILE A 62 6.87 -9.54 0.62
CA ILE A 62 6.94 -8.08 0.76
C ILE A 62 5.63 -7.44 0.30
N GLY A 63 5.08 -7.84 -0.84
CA GLY A 63 3.82 -7.33 -1.36
C GLY A 63 2.64 -7.59 -0.44
N VAL A 64 2.53 -8.81 0.10
CA VAL A 64 1.49 -9.16 1.09
C VAL A 64 1.65 -8.33 2.36
N CYS A 65 2.88 -8.18 2.87
CA CYS A 65 3.17 -7.34 4.02
C CYS A 65 2.78 -5.87 3.78
N MET A 66 3.09 -5.31 2.61
CA MET A 66 2.75 -3.93 2.27
C MET A 66 1.23 -3.73 2.17
N CYS A 67 0.51 -4.65 1.53
CA CYS A 67 -0.95 -4.60 1.45
C CYS A 67 -1.59 -4.72 2.85
N PHE A 68 -1.07 -5.60 3.71
CA PHE A 68 -1.56 -5.75 5.07
C PHE A 68 -1.28 -4.51 5.92
N LEU A 69 -0.05 -3.98 5.85
CA LEU A 69 0.37 -2.78 6.57
C LEU A 69 -0.49 -1.58 6.17
N VAL A 70 -0.78 -1.40 4.89
CA VAL A 70 -1.61 -0.27 4.46
C VAL A 70 -3.02 -0.42 5.06
N VAL A 71 -3.67 -1.58 5.01
CA VAL A 71 -5.03 -1.72 5.56
C VAL A 71 -5.07 -1.60 7.09
N MET A 72 -4.07 -2.15 7.79
CA MET A 72 -4.05 -2.15 9.25
C MET A 72 -3.58 -0.83 9.87
N MET A 73 -2.61 -0.16 9.25
CA MET A 73 -1.95 1.03 9.82
C MET A 73 -2.55 2.35 9.31
N THR A 74 -3.41 2.31 8.27
CA THR A 74 -4.00 3.53 7.67
C THR A 74 -4.76 4.39 8.68
N LYS A 75 -5.36 3.82 9.73
CA LYS A 75 -6.10 4.63 10.71
C LYS A 75 -5.20 5.27 11.77
N LYS A 76 -4.10 4.62 12.18
CA LYS A 76 -3.32 5.03 13.36
C LYS A 76 -2.05 5.82 13.07
N ARG A 77 -1.45 5.68 11.88
CA ARG A 77 -0.14 6.30 11.58
C ARG A 77 -0.03 6.71 10.11
N GLY A 78 -0.01 8.02 9.85
CA GLY A 78 0.22 8.60 8.51
C GLY A 78 1.54 8.19 7.84
N TRP A 79 2.50 7.65 8.60
CA TRP A 79 3.77 7.13 8.10
C TRP A 79 3.61 5.89 7.19
N ALA A 80 2.56 5.08 7.39
CA ALA A 80 2.32 3.91 6.55
C ALA A 80 2.04 4.28 5.08
N ARG A 81 1.41 5.45 4.87
CA ARG A 81 1.17 6.03 3.53
C ARG A 81 2.50 6.37 2.85
N TRP A 82 3.41 7.02 3.58
CA TRP A 82 4.73 7.38 3.06
C TRP A 82 5.57 6.15 2.72
N LEU A 83 5.50 5.10 3.54
CA LEU A 83 6.20 3.84 3.26
C LEU A 83 5.68 3.19 1.96
N CYS A 84 4.36 3.13 1.77
CA CYS A 84 3.78 2.61 0.52
C CYS A 84 4.16 3.45 -0.70
N MET A 85 4.09 4.78 -0.60
CA MET A 85 4.50 5.66 -1.70
C MET A 85 5.98 5.49 -2.05
N LEU A 86 6.85 5.37 -1.05
CA LEU A 86 8.27 5.14 -1.23
C LEU A 86 8.55 3.78 -1.88
N SER A 87 7.91 2.70 -1.39
CA SER A 87 8.02 1.38 -2.01
C SER A 87 7.52 1.35 -3.45
N ASN A 88 6.39 1.99 -3.74
CA ASN A 88 5.88 2.12 -5.11
C ASN A 88 6.86 2.89 -6.00
N ALA A 89 7.45 3.99 -5.50
CA ALA A 89 8.44 4.77 -6.24
C ALA A 89 9.69 3.94 -6.57
N PHE A 90 10.18 3.12 -5.63
CA PHE A 90 11.27 2.19 -5.89
C PHE A 90 10.93 1.17 -6.98
N ILE A 91 9.71 0.62 -6.97
CA ILE A 91 9.28 -0.30 -8.02
C ILE A 91 9.22 0.41 -9.38
N VAL A 92 8.64 1.61 -9.45
CA VAL A 92 8.59 2.41 -10.68
C VAL A 92 10.00 2.68 -11.21
N LEU A 93 10.93 3.08 -10.35
CA LEU A 93 12.32 3.33 -10.71
C LEU A 93 13.03 2.06 -11.20
N GLN A 94 12.77 0.92 -10.54
CA GLN A 94 13.28 -0.39 -10.94
C GLN A 94 12.76 -0.81 -12.32
N TYR A 95 11.52 -0.43 -12.69
CA TYR A 95 10.89 -0.77 -13.96
C TYR A 95 11.20 0.21 -15.11
N LEU A 96 11.72 1.42 -14.83
CA LEU A 96 12.12 2.38 -15.87
C LEU A 96 13.22 1.83 -16.77
N VAL A 97 14.30 1.30 -16.19
CA VAL A 97 15.45 0.79 -16.94
C VAL A 97 15.07 -0.42 -17.82
N PRO A 98 14.41 -1.48 -17.31
CA PRO A 98 13.96 -2.58 -18.13
C PRO A 98 13.00 -2.15 -19.24
N THR A 99 12.07 -1.24 -18.94
CA THR A 99 11.11 -0.74 -19.95
C THR A 99 11.86 -0.09 -21.12
N TYR A 100 12.79 0.81 -20.83
CA TYR A 100 13.62 1.45 -21.86
C TYR A 100 14.41 0.41 -22.67
N VAL A 101 15.09 -0.52 -22.00
CA VAL A 101 15.87 -1.57 -22.65
C VAL A 101 15.01 -2.47 -23.55
N PHE A 102 13.80 -2.84 -23.14
CA PHE A 102 12.91 -3.69 -23.95
C PHE A 102 12.37 -2.99 -25.19
N PHE A 103 12.07 -1.69 -25.10
CA PHE A 103 11.68 -0.91 -26.28
C PHE A 103 12.82 -0.81 -27.28
N VAL A 104 14.04 -0.50 -26.82
CA VAL A 104 15.22 -0.44 -27.70
C VAL A 104 15.56 -1.81 -28.29
N SER A 105 15.37 -2.88 -27.53
CA SER A 105 15.64 -4.26 -27.99
C SER A 105 14.53 -4.84 -28.90
N GLY A 106 13.49 -4.07 -29.24
CA GLY A 106 12.36 -4.54 -30.06
C GLY A 106 11.44 -5.56 -29.37
N LYS A 107 11.61 -5.80 -28.07
CA LYS A 107 10.80 -6.76 -27.29
C LYS A 107 9.54 -6.08 -26.76
N LEU A 108 8.69 -5.62 -27.68
CA LEU A 108 7.48 -4.83 -27.38
C LEU A 108 6.57 -5.49 -26.34
N ARG A 109 6.42 -6.82 -26.39
CA ARG A 109 5.59 -7.57 -25.42
C ARG A 109 6.08 -7.37 -23.98
N LEU A 110 7.39 -7.50 -23.74
CA LEU A 110 7.99 -7.31 -22.40
C LEU A 110 7.95 -5.83 -21.97
N GLY A 111 8.16 -4.91 -22.90
CA GLY A 111 8.03 -3.47 -22.67
C GLY A 111 6.60 -3.05 -22.28
N MET A 112 5.57 -3.67 -22.88
CA MET A 112 4.18 -3.43 -22.48
C MET A 112 3.90 -3.94 -21.06
N PHE A 113 4.35 -5.15 -20.72
CA PHE A 113 4.18 -5.70 -19.36
C PHE A 113 4.83 -4.80 -18.29
N SER A 114 6.05 -4.33 -18.55
CA SER A 114 6.78 -3.44 -17.64
C SER A 114 6.09 -2.08 -17.52
N THR A 115 5.60 -1.52 -18.62
CA THR A 115 4.84 -0.25 -18.64
C THR A 115 3.54 -0.36 -17.83
N VAL A 116 2.76 -1.44 -18.01
CA VAL A 116 1.53 -1.66 -17.23
C VAL A 116 1.81 -1.77 -15.74
N THR A 117 2.89 -2.47 -15.37
CA THR A 117 3.32 -2.54 -13.96
C THR A 117 3.61 -1.14 -13.42
N MET A 118 4.37 -0.35 -14.17
CA MET A 118 4.72 1.02 -13.81
C MET A 118 3.47 1.89 -13.61
N LEU A 119 2.51 1.82 -14.54
CA LEU A 119 1.25 2.56 -14.47
C LEU A 119 0.39 2.16 -13.27
N LEU A 120 0.31 0.87 -12.93
CA LEU A 120 -0.44 0.38 -11.75
C LEU A 120 0.13 0.94 -10.44
N PHE A 121 1.46 0.93 -10.28
CA PHE A 121 2.12 1.48 -9.09
C PHE A 121 2.09 3.01 -9.04
N SER A 122 2.19 3.68 -10.19
CA SER A 122 2.01 5.14 -10.28
C SER A 122 0.58 5.56 -9.96
N ALA A 123 -0.43 4.85 -10.47
CA ALA A 123 -1.83 5.10 -10.17
C ALA A 123 -2.12 4.89 -8.68
N SER A 124 -1.61 3.80 -8.09
CA SER A 124 -1.71 3.55 -6.65
C SER A 124 -1.08 4.70 -5.85
N THR A 125 0.12 5.13 -6.22
CA THR A 125 0.80 6.27 -5.58
C THR A 125 -0.01 7.56 -5.70
N TYR A 126 -0.62 7.82 -6.85
CA TYR A 126 -1.46 9.00 -7.06
C TYR A 126 -2.67 9.02 -6.13
N TYR A 127 -3.41 7.89 -6.03
CA TYR A 127 -4.54 7.79 -5.10
C TYR A 127 -4.12 7.92 -3.63
N PHE A 128 -2.94 7.39 -3.26
CA PHE A 128 -2.39 7.60 -1.93
C PHE A 128 -1.88 9.02 -1.72
N ALA A 129 -1.52 9.78 -2.76
CA ALA A 129 -1.04 11.14 -2.66
C ALA A 129 -2.15 12.18 -2.50
N ILE A 130 -3.36 11.93 -3.02
CA ILE A 130 -4.52 12.84 -2.97
C ILE A 130 -4.86 13.24 -1.52
N ALA A 131 -5.15 14.54 -1.33
CA ALA A 131 -5.40 15.18 -0.03
C ALA A 131 -6.62 14.64 0.75
N GLU A 132 -7.60 14.01 0.11
CA GLU A 132 -8.68 13.32 0.83
C GLU A 132 -8.15 12.21 1.75
N SER A 133 -7.07 11.53 1.35
CA SER A 133 -6.39 10.59 2.23
C SER A 133 -5.74 11.32 3.40
N SER A 134 -5.07 12.46 3.15
CA SER A 134 -4.34 13.20 4.18
C SER A 134 -5.25 13.82 5.26
N VAL A 135 -6.49 14.17 4.90
CA VAL A 135 -7.51 14.65 5.86
C VAL A 135 -8.03 13.51 6.75
N PHE A 136 -8.19 12.29 6.22
CA PHE A 136 -8.57 11.12 7.01
C PHE A 136 -7.45 10.68 7.97
N PHE A 137 -6.19 10.79 7.53
CA PHE A 137 -5.01 10.51 8.36
C PHE A 137 -4.74 11.58 9.43
N LYS A 138 -5.26 12.80 9.28
CA LYS A 138 -5.11 13.89 10.26
C LYS A 138 -6.12 13.86 11.39
N LYS A 139 -7.25 13.16 11.22
CA LYS A 139 -8.39 13.23 12.15
C LYS A 139 -8.16 12.52 13.50
N ASP A 140 -7.04 11.82 13.67
CA ASP A 140 -6.62 11.15 14.91
C ASP A 140 -5.37 11.79 15.54
N LYS A 141 -5.09 13.09 15.30
CA LYS A 141 -4.30 13.84 16.30
C LYS A 141 -5.28 14.18 17.44
N PRO A 142 -5.16 13.59 18.64
CA PRO A 142 -5.72 14.27 19.79
C PRO A 142 -5.02 15.63 19.84
N ASP A 143 -5.80 16.70 19.82
CA ASP A 143 -5.30 18.02 20.10
C ASP A 143 -4.76 18.00 21.54
N GLU A 144 -3.47 17.72 21.70
CA GLU A 144 -2.68 18.21 22.83
C GLU A 144 -2.62 19.74 22.72
N ASP A 145 -3.74 20.45 22.90
CA ASP A 145 -3.69 21.89 23.19
C ASP A 145 -5.00 22.50 23.73
N SER A 146 -5.60 21.91 24.76
CA SER A 146 -6.70 22.62 25.48
C SER A 146 -6.71 22.43 26.99
N SER A 147 -5.55 22.16 27.60
CA SER A 147 -5.39 22.10 29.07
C SER A 147 -4.52 23.21 29.66
N ASP A 148 -4.12 24.23 28.89
CA ASP A 148 -3.23 25.30 29.42
C ASP A 148 -3.80 26.73 29.24
N LYS A 149 -5.10 26.89 29.48
CA LYS A 149 -5.74 28.23 29.58
C LYS A 149 -6.79 28.36 30.69
N LYS A 150 -6.69 27.58 31.79
CA LYS A 150 -7.59 27.76 32.95
C LYS A 150 -6.90 28.14 34.27
N THR A 151 -5.58 28.38 34.29
CA THR A 151 -4.88 28.62 35.57
C THR A 151 -4.57 30.11 35.84
N VAL A 152 -4.84 31.05 34.93
CA VAL A 152 -4.44 32.48 35.10
C VAL A 152 -5.62 33.44 35.30
N GLN A 153 -6.84 32.96 35.55
CA GLN A 153 -8.00 33.85 35.77
C GLN A 153 -8.64 33.76 37.15
N ASN A 154 -7.99 33.13 38.14
CA ASN A 154 -8.54 33.02 39.49
C ASN A 154 -7.54 33.41 40.60
N GLN A 155 -6.77 34.46 40.34
CA GLN A 155 -6.05 35.23 41.36
C GLN A 155 -6.07 36.72 40.95
N ASN A 156 -7.19 37.38 41.22
CA ASN A 156 -7.29 38.82 41.50
C ASN A 156 -8.56 39.05 42.32
#